data_AF-A0A374JLQ8-F1
#
_entry.id   AF-A0A374JLQ8-F1
#
_cell.length_a   1.000
_cell.length_b   1.000
_cell.length_c   1.000
_cell.angle_alpha   90.00
_cell.angle_beta   90.00
_cell.angle_gamma   90.00
#
_symmetry.space_group_name_H-M   'P 1'
#
loop_
_entity.id
_entity.type
_entity.pdbx_description
1 polymer ?
#
loop_
_entity_poly.entity_id
_entity_poly.type
_entity_poly.pdbx_seq_one_letter_code
_entity_poly.pdbx_strand_id
1 'polypeptide(L)'
;MESERSITCEGGSGSVIYTSVEYEGTVKVNGEVRDVSRKVYQRNDIDFEYFDETTGLTNLERMQAGKPPIGTDGNAIQLHHILQKEAGPMVEIREITHQEYYSQLHGLIEDGASFRNNPILNKQYNNFRRSYWKWRAEQIVGGK
;
A
#
# COMPACT_ATOMS: atom_id res chain seq x y z
N MET A 1 -43.15 -9.87 18.79
CA MET A 1 -42.29 -10.47 19.81
C MET A 1 -41.23 -11.29 19.08
N GLU A 2 -40.23 -10.62 18.51
CA GLU A 2 -38.91 -11.17 18.23
C GLU A 2 -37.96 -9.98 18.33
N SER A 3 -37.10 -10.03 19.35
CA SER A 3 -36.16 -8.96 19.67
C SER A 3 -35.04 -8.94 18.64
N GLU A 4 -34.84 -7.81 17.99
CA GLU A 4 -33.58 -7.51 17.29
C GLU A 4 -32.45 -7.61 18.31
N ARG A 5 -31.68 -8.70 18.25
CA ARG A 5 -30.45 -8.80 19.02
C ARG A 5 -29.44 -7.88 18.37
N SER A 6 -29.34 -6.68 18.92
CA SER A 6 -28.19 -5.81 18.75
C SER A 6 -26.93 -6.61 19.09
N ILE A 7 -26.17 -6.98 18.06
CA ILE A 7 -24.80 -7.45 18.27
C ILE A 7 -23.99 -6.19 18.56
N THR A 8 -23.97 -5.78 19.82
CA THR A 8 -22.96 -4.87 20.35
C THR A 8 -21.68 -5.68 20.49
N CYS A 9 -20.75 -5.50 19.56
CA CYS A 9 -19.38 -5.94 19.75
C CYS A 9 -18.71 -4.98 20.75
N GLU A 10 -18.84 -5.25 22.04
CA GLU A 10 -17.95 -4.67 23.04
C GLU A 10 -16.68 -5.51 23.11
N GLY A 11 -15.51 -4.89 22.93
CA GLY A 11 -14.23 -5.51 23.29
C GLY A 11 -13.11 -5.27 22.29
N GLY A 12 -12.32 -4.22 22.53
CA GLY A 12 -11.00 -4.07 21.95
C GLY A 12 -10.56 -2.62 21.91
N SER A 13 -9.79 -2.18 22.91
CA SER A 13 -8.83 -1.08 22.72
C SER A 13 -7.70 -1.56 21.79
N GLY A 14 -8.06 -1.98 20.57
CA GLY A 14 -7.14 -2.32 19.51
C GLY A 14 -6.78 -1.04 18.78
N SER A 15 -5.50 -0.69 18.74
CA SER A 15 -5.03 0.40 17.90
C SER A 15 -5.51 0.17 16.47
N VAL A 16 -6.12 1.19 15.87
CA VAL A 16 -6.56 1.14 14.47
C VAL A 16 -5.31 0.95 13.61
N ILE A 17 -5.16 -0.23 13.00
CA ILE A 17 -3.96 -0.59 12.23
C ILE A 17 -3.89 0.07 10.85
N TYR A 18 -5.03 0.53 10.31
CA TYR A 18 -5.13 1.13 9.00
C TYR A 18 -5.84 2.48 9.02
N THR A 19 -5.29 3.44 8.28
CA THR A 19 -5.95 4.72 7.98
C THR A 19 -6.13 4.84 6.47
N SER A 20 -7.34 5.17 6.02
CA SER A 20 -7.57 5.46 4.59
C SER A 20 -7.22 6.90 4.27
N VAL A 21 -6.49 7.11 3.18
CA VAL A 21 -6.16 8.43 2.63
C VAL A 21 -6.45 8.46 1.13
N GLU A 22 -6.68 9.65 0.59
CA GLU A 22 -6.70 9.86 -0.86
C GLU A 22 -5.30 10.30 -1.32
N TYR A 23 -4.71 9.52 -2.22
CA TYR A 23 -3.52 9.93 -2.95
C TYR A 23 -3.97 10.61 -4.23
N GLU A 24 -3.55 11.85 -4.44
CA GLU A 24 -3.78 12.60 -5.69
C GLU A 24 -2.46 12.80 -6.41
N GLY A 25 -2.39 12.40 -7.68
CA GLY A 25 -1.15 12.51 -8.41
C GLY A 25 -1.23 12.02 -9.85
N THR A 26 -0.22 12.40 -10.63
CA THR A 26 -0.06 11.97 -12.01
C THR A 26 1.34 11.41 -12.23
N VAL A 27 1.49 10.55 -13.24
CA VAL A 27 2.79 10.03 -13.70
C VAL A 27 2.91 10.16 -15.20
N LYS A 28 4.15 10.26 -15.71
CA LYS A 28 4.42 10.20 -17.15
C LYS A 28 4.78 8.78 -17.58
N VAL A 29 4.11 8.25 -18.59
CA VAL A 29 4.44 6.98 -19.24
C VAL A 29 4.60 7.25 -20.73
N ASN A 30 5.81 7.07 -21.24
CA ASN A 30 6.15 7.31 -22.66
C ASN A 30 5.76 8.73 -23.15
N GLY A 31 5.91 9.73 -22.27
CA GLY A 31 5.59 11.13 -22.56
C GLY A 31 4.15 11.54 -22.22
N GLU A 32 3.22 10.58 -22.11
CA GLU A 32 1.82 10.85 -21.75
C GLU A 32 1.65 10.98 -20.24
N VAL A 33 0.94 12.02 -19.81
CA VAL A 33 0.52 12.20 -18.41
C VAL A 33 -0.69 11.31 -18.14
N ARG A 34 -0.62 10.54 -17.06
CA ARG A 34 -1.69 9.63 -16.63
C ARG A 34 -2.05 9.90 -15.19
N ASP A 35 -3.33 10.00 -14.92
CA ASP A 35 -3.86 10.10 -13.56
C ASP A 35 -3.67 8.76 -12.83
N VAL A 36 -3.11 8.84 -11.64
CA VAL A 36 -2.86 7.69 -10.75
C VAL A 36 -3.49 7.92 -9.37
N SER A 37 -4.38 8.89 -9.24
CA SER A 37 -5.09 9.18 -8.00
C SER A 37 -5.91 7.97 -7.55
N ARG A 38 -5.87 7.67 -6.25
CA ARG A 38 -6.51 6.49 -5.67
C ARG A 38 -6.60 6.58 -4.14
N LYS A 39 -7.58 5.88 -3.58
CA LYS A 39 -7.63 5.59 -2.15
C LYS A 39 -6.55 4.59 -1.76
N VAL A 40 -5.85 4.87 -0.67
CA VAL A 40 -4.85 3.96 -0.08
C VAL A 40 -5.13 3.73 1.39
N TYR A 41 -5.13 2.47 1.81
CA TYR A 41 -5.21 2.04 3.20
C TYR A 41 -3.80 1.87 3.74
N GLN A 42 -3.33 2.86 4.49
CA GLN A 42 -1.99 2.96 5.04
C GLN A 42 -1.88 2.27 6.39
N ARG A 43 -0.79 1.57 6.63
CA ARG A 43 -0.49 1.00 7.94
C ARG A 43 -0.05 2.09 8.91
N ASN A 44 -0.54 1.97 10.13
CA ASN A 44 -0.20 2.85 11.25
C ASN A 44 0.93 2.28 12.14
N ASP A 45 1.33 1.02 11.91
CA ASP A 45 2.31 0.28 12.73
C ASP A 45 3.68 0.12 12.06
N ILE A 46 4.01 0.99 11.08
CA ILE A 46 5.34 1.02 10.46
C ILE A 46 6.28 1.81 11.36
N ASP A 47 7.41 1.19 11.75
CA ASP A 47 8.51 1.90 12.40
C ASP A 47 9.32 2.67 11.36
N PHE A 48 9.18 3.99 11.33
CA PHE A 48 9.90 4.85 10.38
C PHE A 48 11.38 5.05 10.71
N GLU A 49 11.77 4.83 11.98
CA GLU A 49 13.14 5.00 12.45
C GLU A 49 13.95 3.68 12.38
N TYR A 50 13.30 2.56 12.04
CA TYR A 50 13.97 1.28 11.82
C TYR A 50 15.13 1.45 10.83
N PHE A 51 16.35 1.16 11.31
CA PHE A 51 17.58 1.24 10.54
C PHE A 51 17.95 -0.13 9.97
N ASP A 52 18.00 -0.21 8.64
CA ASP A 52 18.43 -1.42 7.92
C ASP A 52 19.96 -1.38 7.72
N GLU A 53 20.68 -2.17 8.52
CA GLU A 53 22.15 -2.27 8.45
C GLU A 53 22.66 -2.69 7.07
N THR A 54 21.85 -3.40 6.27
CA THR A 54 22.25 -3.85 4.92
C THR A 54 22.30 -2.69 3.94
N THR A 55 21.36 -1.76 4.04
CA THR A 55 21.30 -0.59 3.15
C THR A 55 21.88 0.68 3.75
N GLY A 56 22.08 0.72 5.07
CA GLY A 56 22.52 1.89 5.81
C GLY A 56 21.48 3.00 5.84
N LEU A 57 20.19 2.67 5.74
CA LEU A 57 19.09 3.63 5.66
C LEU A 57 18.00 3.29 6.68
N THR A 58 17.41 4.31 7.27
CA THR A 58 16.14 4.21 7.99
C THR A 58 14.97 3.97 7.03
N ASN A 59 13.85 3.48 7.55
CA ASN A 59 12.62 3.34 6.79
C ASN A 59 12.14 4.67 6.19
N LEU A 60 12.27 5.77 6.93
CA LEU A 60 11.96 7.11 6.42
C LEU A 60 12.83 7.48 5.22
N GLU A 61 14.14 7.28 5.29
CA GLU A 61 15.07 7.58 4.19
C GLU A 61 14.83 6.68 2.98
N ARG A 62 14.49 5.40 3.19
CA ARG A 62 14.05 4.50 2.11
C ARG A 62 12.84 5.06 1.38
N MET A 63 11.84 5.52 2.13
CA MET A 63 10.62 6.11 1.58
C MET A 63 10.89 7.42 0.83
N GLN A 64 11.76 8.29 1.35
CA GLN A 64 12.23 9.50 0.64
C GLN A 64 12.95 9.18 -0.68
N ALA A 65 13.66 8.04 -0.74
CA ALA A 65 14.24 7.53 -1.99
C ALA A 65 13.19 6.90 -2.94
N GLY A 66 11.95 6.75 -2.49
CA GLY A 66 10.83 6.12 -3.21
C GLY A 66 10.83 4.59 -3.12
N LYS A 67 11.47 4.04 -2.08
CA LYS A 67 11.48 2.60 -1.77
C LYS A 67 10.51 2.31 -0.62
N PRO A 68 9.91 1.11 -0.58
CA PRO A 68 9.07 0.72 0.55
C PRO A 68 9.87 0.65 1.86
N PRO A 69 9.24 0.97 3.00
CA PRO A 69 9.79 0.65 4.31
C PRO A 69 9.80 -0.87 4.53
N ILE A 70 10.61 -1.32 5.48
CA ILE A 70 10.68 -2.69 5.95
C ILE A 70 9.67 -2.87 7.09
N GLY A 71 8.83 -3.88 6.98
CA GLY A 71 7.86 -4.26 7.99
C GLY A 71 8.49 -5.04 9.14
N THR A 72 7.70 -5.30 10.16
CA THR A 72 8.09 -6.10 11.33
C THR A 72 8.42 -7.56 10.99
N ASP A 73 8.06 -8.02 9.79
CA ASP A 73 8.42 -9.32 9.22
C ASP A 73 9.81 -9.32 8.58
N GLY A 74 10.53 -8.19 8.62
CA GLY A 74 11.87 -8.04 8.02
C GLY A 74 11.86 -7.83 6.51
N ASN A 75 10.67 -7.78 5.89
CA ASN A 75 10.51 -7.66 4.44
C ASN A 75 9.90 -6.30 4.06
N ALA A 76 10.09 -5.91 2.79
CA ALA A 76 9.51 -4.68 2.29
C ALA A 76 7.98 -4.72 2.34
N ILE A 77 7.36 -3.67 2.90
CA ILE A 77 5.91 -3.48 2.83
C ILE A 77 5.48 -3.39 1.36
N GLN A 78 4.41 -4.10 1.03
CA GLN A 78 3.89 -4.20 -0.32
C GLN A 78 2.65 -3.35 -0.51
N LEU A 79 2.49 -2.79 -1.71
CA LEU A 79 1.24 -2.16 -2.15
C LEU A 79 0.42 -3.16 -2.95
N HIS A 80 -0.70 -3.58 -2.40
CA HIS A 80 -1.60 -4.54 -3.02
C HIS A 80 -2.88 -3.84 -3.53
N HIS A 81 -3.31 -4.18 -4.75
CA HIS A 81 -4.57 -3.70 -5.31
C HIS A 81 -5.76 -4.49 -4.73
N ILE A 82 -6.72 -3.79 -4.13
CA ILE A 82 -7.90 -4.45 -3.55
C ILE A 82 -8.77 -5.10 -4.64
N LEU A 83 -8.91 -4.44 -5.79
CA LEU A 83 -9.75 -4.88 -6.91
C LEU A 83 -8.93 -5.32 -8.14
N GLN A 84 -7.62 -5.56 -7.98
CA GLN A 84 -6.71 -6.02 -9.04
C GLN A 84 -6.71 -5.17 -10.35
N LYS A 85 -7.16 -3.91 -10.28
CA LYS A 85 -7.27 -2.96 -11.40
C LYS A 85 -6.31 -1.79 -11.22
N GLU A 86 -5.57 -1.41 -12.28
CA GLU A 86 -4.66 -0.26 -12.28
C GLU A 86 -5.16 0.86 -13.22
N ALA A 87 -5.35 2.10 -12.76
CA ALA A 87 -5.31 2.56 -11.37
C ALA A 87 -6.53 2.07 -10.56
N GLY A 88 -6.36 1.85 -9.26
CA GLY A 88 -7.43 1.39 -8.36
C GLY A 88 -7.01 1.39 -6.89
N PRO A 89 -7.94 1.20 -5.95
CA PRO A 89 -7.68 1.26 -4.51
C PRO A 89 -6.60 0.28 -4.06
N MET A 90 -5.78 0.71 -3.09
CA MET A 90 -4.65 -0.07 -2.60
C MET A 90 -4.59 -0.18 -1.09
N VAL A 91 -3.90 -1.22 -0.62
CA VAL A 91 -3.58 -1.42 0.78
C VAL A 91 -2.10 -1.72 0.96
N GLU A 92 -1.50 -1.18 2.00
CA GLU A 92 -0.16 -1.54 2.46
C GLU A 92 -0.24 -2.85 3.25
N ILE A 93 0.41 -3.91 2.78
CA ILE A 93 0.43 -5.20 3.48
C ILE A 93 1.85 -5.67 3.74
N ARG A 94 2.01 -6.42 4.84
CA ARG A 94 3.23 -7.17 5.09
C ARG A 94 3.39 -8.29 4.06
N GLU A 95 4.63 -8.67 3.81
CA GLU A 95 4.94 -9.70 2.82
C GLU A 95 4.42 -11.08 3.30
N ILE A 96 4.56 -11.37 4.59
CA ILE A 96 3.99 -12.60 5.17
C ILE A 96 2.46 -12.68 4.98
N THR A 97 1.75 -11.55 5.11
CA THR A 97 0.30 -11.48 4.88
C THR A 97 -0.02 -11.69 3.40
N HIS A 98 0.78 -11.13 2.50
CA HIS A 98 0.59 -11.32 1.06
C HIS A 98 0.78 -12.80 0.65
N GLN A 99 1.77 -13.48 1.24
CA GLN A 99 2.03 -14.89 1.00
C GLN A 99 0.94 -15.79 1.58
N GLU A 100 0.55 -15.58 2.84
CA GLU A 100 -0.43 -16.41 3.54
C GLU A 100 -1.82 -16.39 2.87
N TYR A 101 -2.24 -15.21 2.39
CA TYR A 101 -3.56 -15.00 1.79
C TYR A 101 -3.51 -14.83 0.27
N TYR A 102 -2.46 -15.35 -0.38
CA TYR A 102 -2.20 -15.15 -1.80
C TYR A 102 -3.42 -15.47 -2.69
N SER A 103 -4.09 -16.61 -2.47
CA SER A 103 -5.22 -17.04 -3.30
C SER A 103 -6.44 -16.13 -3.15
N GLN A 104 -6.74 -15.68 -1.93
CA GLN A 104 -7.82 -14.73 -1.65
C GLN A 104 -7.52 -13.35 -2.26
N LEU A 105 -6.26 -12.93 -2.20
CA LEU A 105 -5.80 -11.63 -2.70
C LEU A 105 -5.72 -11.58 -4.24
N HIS A 106 -5.58 -12.72 -4.92
CA HIS A 106 -5.44 -12.79 -6.38
C HIS A 106 -6.59 -13.51 -7.11
N GLY A 107 -7.63 -13.97 -6.41
CA GLY A 107 -8.75 -14.70 -7.01
C GLY A 107 -9.77 -13.88 -7.80
N LEU A 108 -9.59 -12.55 -7.91
CA LEU A 108 -10.56 -11.65 -8.57
C LEU A 108 -10.34 -11.49 -10.08
N ILE A 109 -9.22 -11.95 -10.62
CA ILE A 109 -8.88 -11.84 -12.04
C ILE A 109 -8.51 -13.21 -12.60
N GLU A 110 -8.89 -13.46 -13.85
CA GLU A 110 -8.51 -14.68 -14.57
C GLU A 110 -6.99 -14.72 -14.83
N ASP A 111 -6.46 -15.93 -14.99
CA ASP A 111 -5.06 -16.14 -15.34
C ASP A 111 -4.69 -15.37 -16.62
N GLY A 112 -3.62 -14.57 -16.53
CA GLY A 112 -3.16 -13.74 -17.65
C GLY A 112 -3.82 -12.36 -17.77
N ALA A 113 -4.91 -12.09 -17.05
CA ALA A 113 -5.58 -10.78 -17.06
C ALA A 113 -4.90 -9.70 -16.18
N SER A 114 -3.77 -10.02 -15.56
CA SER A 114 -3.03 -9.08 -14.72
C SER A 114 -2.61 -7.85 -15.50
N PHE A 115 -2.85 -6.66 -14.92
CA PHE A 115 -2.36 -5.39 -15.48
C PHE A 115 -0.83 -5.40 -15.69
N ARG A 116 -0.09 -6.27 -14.99
CA ARG A 116 1.36 -6.41 -15.12
C ARG A 116 1.78 -6.91 -16.51
N ASN A 117 0.89 -7.59 -17.22
CA ASN A 117 1.13 -8.05 -18.60
C ASN A 117 1.00 -6.91 -19.62
N ASN A 118 0.41 -5.78 -19.25
CA ASN A 118 0.35 -4.58 -20.09
C ASN A 118 1.56 -3.67 -19.76
N PRO A 119 2.50 -3.44 -20.69
CA PRO A 119 3.71 -2.65 -20.42
C PRO A 119 3.43 -1.22 -19.96
N ILE A 120 2.35 -0.60 -20.46
CA ILE A 120 1.95 0.76 -20.08
C ILE A 120 1.44 0.77 -18.65
N LEU A 121 0.53 -0.14 -18.29
CA LEU A 121 -0.03 -0.22 -16.93
C LEU A 121 1.02 -0.66 -15.91
N ASN A 122 1.90 -1.59 -16.26
CA ASN A 122 3.02 -1.98 -15.40
C ASN A 122 3.96 -0.81 -15.13
N LYS A 123 4.32 -0.03 -16.17
CA LYS A 123 5.16 1.16 -16.02
C LYS A 123 4.43 2.27 -15.23
N GLN A 124 3.13 2.45 -15.46
CA GLN A 124 2.29 3.36 -14.69
C GLN A 124 2.33 3.02 -13.19
N TYR A 125 2.08 1.76 -12.84
CA TYR A 125 2.11 1.29 -11.45
C TYR A 125 3.49 1.45 -10.81
N ASN A 126 4.58 1.11 -11.52
CA ASN A 126 5.93 1.25 -10.97
C ASN A 126 6.31 2.71 -10.72
N ASN A 127 5.90 3.62 -11.62
CA ASN A 127 6.08 5.05 -11.42
C ASN A 127 5.24 5.55 -10.24
N PHE A 128 3.97 5.15 -10.15
CA PHE A 128 3.09 5.46 -9.02
C PHE A 128 3.72 4.98 -7.71
N ARG A 129 4.16 3.72 -7.62
CA ARG A 129 4.72 3.12 -6.40
C ARG A 129 5.90 3.94 -5.88
N ARG A 130 6.78 4.39 -6.77
CA ARG A 130 7.91 5.24 -6.38
C ARG A 130 7.46 6.60 -5.86
N SER A 131 6.51 7.25 -6.55
CA SER A 131 5.97 8.54 -6.14
C SER A 131 5.19 8.45 -4.82
N TYR A 132 4.43 7.37 -4.65
CA TYR A 132 3.64 7.09 -3.46
C TYR A 132 4.52 7.01 -2.22
N TRP A 133 5.62 6.26 -2.25
CA TRP A 133 6.49 6.14 -1.06
C TRP A 133 7.15 7.47 -0.67
N LYS A 134 7.52 8.29 -1.66
CA LYS A 134 8.03 9.64 -1.40
C LYS A 134 6.97 10.52 -0.74
N TRP A 135 5.76 10.52 -1.30
CA TRP A 135 4.63 11.23 -0.73
C TRP A 135 4.28 10.74 0.68
N ARG A 136 4.30 9.42 0.91
CA ARG A 136 4.10 8.83 2.24
C ARG A 136 5.16 9.35 3.22
N ALA A 137 6.42 9.50 2.81
CA ALA A 137 7.46 10.10 3.66
C ALA A 137 7.18 11.57 3.99
N GLU A 138 6.68 12.35 3.01
CA GLU A 138 6.30 13.74 3.22
C GLU A 138 5.19 13.89 4.27
N GLN A 139 4.24 12.94 4.34
CA GLN A 139 3.22 12.92 5.38
C GLN A 139 3.80 12.73 6.79
N ILE A 140 4.93 12.02 6.91
CA ILE A 140 5.61 11.79 8.20
C ILE A 140 6.47 13.01 8.59
N VAL A 141 7.18 13.60 7.61
CA VAL A 141 8.03 14.78 7.86
C VAL A 141 7.20 16.04 8.09
N GLY A 142 6.17 16.26 7.27
CA GLY A 142 5.29 17.43 7.33
C GLY A 142 4.14 17.31 8.33
N GLY A 143 3.95 16.14 8.93
CA GLY A 143 2.96 15.88 9.98
C GLY A 143 3.48 16.13 11.42
N LYS A 144 4.57 16.90 11.57
CA LYS A 144 5.06 17.39 12.87
C LYS A 144 4.40 18.70 13.26
#